data_AF-A2T7B0-F1
#
_entry.id   AF-A2T7B0-F1
#
_cell.length_a   1.000
_cell.length_b   1.000
_cell.length_c   1.000
_cell.angle_alpha   90.00
_cell.angle_beta   90.00
_cell.angle_gamma   90.00
#
_symmetry.space_group_name_H-M   'P 1'
#
loop_
_entity.id
_entity.type
_entity.pdbx_description
1 polymer ?
#
loop_
_entity_poly.entity_id
_entity_poly.type
_entity_poly.pdbx_seq_one_letter_code
_entity_poly.pdbx_strand_id
1 'polypeptide(L)' 'GISPSDLVRRARSKVFHLNCFTCMMCNKQLSTGEELYIIDENKFVCKEDYLSNSSVAKENSLHS' A
#
# COMPACT_ATOMS: atom_id res chain seq x y z
N GLY A 1 4.02 19.62 0.00
CA GLY A 1 5.35 19.01 0.15
C GLY A 1 5.52 18.59 1.59
N ILE A 2 6.46 17.68 1.86
CA ILE A 2 6.78 17.20 3.22
C ILE A 2 7.68 18.24 3.91
N SER A 3 7.32 18.66 5.11
CA SER A 3 8.08 19.62 5.94
C SER A 3 9.15 18.91 6.78
N PRO A 4 10.23 19.60 7.19
CA PRO A 4 11.29 18.99 8.02
C PRO A 4 10.81 18.45 9.37
N SER A 5 9.71 19.00 9.90
CA SER A 5 9.10 18.58 11.16
C SER A 5 8.04 17.49 10.99
N ASP A 6 7.71 17.10 9.75
CA ASP A 6 6.70 16.09 9.50
C ASP A 6 7.24 14.70 9.86
N LEU A 7 6.41 13.94 10.57
CA LEU A 7 6.63 12.51 10.68
C LEU A 7 6.36 11.88 9.31
N VAL A 8 7.27 11.00 8.89
CA VAL A 8 7.24 10.39 7.56
C VAL A 8 7.38 8.89 7.62
N ARG A 9 6.91 8.23 6.57
CA ARG A 9 7.23 6.85 6.23
C ARG A 9 8.21 6.81 5.06
N ARG A 10 9.10 5.83 5.09
CA ARG A 10 10.00 5.51 3.98
C ARG A 10 9.65 4.14 3.44
N ALA A 11 9.43 4.07 2.13
CA ALA A 11 9.27 2.81 1.42
C ALA A 11 10.14 2.85 0.17
N ARG A 12 11.02 1.84 0.04
CA ARG A 12 12.08 1.82 -0.97
C ARG A 12 12.87 3.14 -0.94
N SER A 13 12.90 3.88 -2.05
CA SER A 13 13.59 5.18 -2.21
C SER A 13 12.66 6.39 -2.05
N LYS A 14 11.39 6.20 -1.65
CA LYS A 14 10.38 7.27 -1.57
C LYS A 14 9.97 7.57 -0.11
N VAL A 15 9.58 8.82 0.12
CA VAL A 15 9.14 9.35 1.41
C VAL A 15 7.67 9.76 1.30
N PHE A 16 6.88 9.40 2.30
CA PHE A 16 5.44 9.63 2.34
C PHE A 16 5.05 10.25 3.69
N HIS A 17 4.04 11.13 3.71
CA HIS A 17 3.41 11.50 4.98
C HIS A 17 2.77 10.24 5.62
N LEU A 18 2.64 10.20 6.94
CA LEU A 18 1.92 9.10 7.61
C LEU A 18 0.50 8.90 7.06
N ASN A 19 -0.20 10.00 6.75
CA ASN A 19 -1.57 9.96 6.24
C ASN A 19 -1.66 9.51 4.77
N CYS A 20 -0.55 9.60 4.02
CA CYS A 20 -0.49 9.13 2.64
C CYS A 20 -0.03 7.66 2.53
N PHE A 21 0.48 7.09 3.62
CA PHE A 21 0.97 5.72 3.65
C PHE A 21 -0.16 4.74 4.03
N THR A 22 -1.15 4.65 3.14
CA THR A 22 -2.41 3.92 3.34
C THR A 22 -2.62 2.83 2.29
N CYS A 23 -3.42 1.82 2.63
CA CYS A 23 -3.90 0.83 1.68
C CYS A 23 -4.81 1.50 0.64
N MET A 24 -4.55 1.29 -0.64
CA MET A 24 -5.39 1.84 -1.72
C MET A 24 -6.79 1.23 -1.81
N MET A 25 -7.01 0.08 -1.17
CA MET A 25 -8.28 -0.64 -1.21
C MET A 25 -9.20 -0.22 -0.06
N CYS A 26 -8.72 -0.26 1.19
CA CYS A 26 -9.51 0.05 2.37
C CYS A 26 -9.18 1.41 3.04
N ASN A 27 -8.20 2.17 2.52
CA ASN A 27 -7.70 3.41 3.10
C ASN A 27 -7.10 3.29 4.53
N LYS A 28 -6.88 2.07 5.04
CA LYS A 28 -6.21 1.81 6.32
C LYS A 28 -4.78 2.36 6.30
N GLN A 29 -4.39 3.10 7.34
CA GLN A 29 -2.99 3.49 7.55
C GLN A 29 -2.14 2.26 7.88
N LEU A 30 -1.03 2.09 7.17
CA LEU A 30 -0.16 0.93 7.35
C LEU A 30 0.85 1.23 8.46
N SER A 31 0.89 0.42 9.52
CA SER A 31 1.74 0.66 10.70
C SER A 31 3.13 0.04 10.59
N THR A 32 4.07 0.50 11.42
CA THR A 32 5.38 -0.14 11.53
C THR A 32 5.19 -1.56 12.06
N GLY A 33 5.78 -2.55 11.39
CA GLY A 33 5.68 -3.97 11.77
C GLY A 33 4.51 -4.72 11.13
N GLU A 34 3.61 -4.05 10.41
CA GLU A 34 2.59 -4.73 9.59
C GLU A 34 3.16 -5.12 8.21
N GLU A 35 2.64 -6.21 7.65
CA GLU A 35 2.94 -6.63 6.28
C GLU A 35 2.09 -5.84 5.27
N LEU A 36 2.73 -5.41 4.19
CA LEU A 36 2.10 -4.71 3.08
C LEU A 36 2.72 -5.14 1.76
N TYR A 37 1.96 -4.96 0.69
CA TYR A 37 2.36 -5.25 -0.68
C TYR A 37 2.45 -3.94 -1.47
N ILE A 38 3.48 -3.83 -2.31
CA ILE A 38 3.70 -2.67 -3.19
C ILE A 38 3.30 -3.10 -4.60
N ILE A 39 2.16 -2.61 -5.08
CA ILE A 39 1.63 -2.95 -6.41
C ILE A 39 2.23 -2.04 -7.49
N ASP A 40 2.52 -0.79 -7.12
CA ASP A 40 3.09 0.24 -7.97
C ASP A 40 3.93 1.18 -7.08
N GLU A 41 4.73 2.07 -7.66
CA GLU A 41 5.72 2.86 -6.90
C GLU A 41 5.15 3.67 -5.72
N ASN A 42 3.87 4.03 -5.79
CA ASN A 42 3.17 4.85 -4.81
C ASN A 42 1.84 4.21 -4.35
N LYS A 43 1.64 2.92 -4.65
CA LYS A 43 0.40 2.20 -4.32
C LYS A 43 0.67 1.00 -3.43
N PHE A 44 0.04 1.02 -2.26
CA PHE A 44 0.21 0.02 -1.22
C PHE A 44 -1.09 -0.73 -0.99
N VAL A 45 -1.01 -2.04 -0.72
CA VAL A 45 -2.14 -2.87 -0.33
C VAL A 45 -1.79 -3.57 0.99
N CYS A 46 -2.69 -3.53 1.98
CA CYS A 46 -2.47 -4.25 3.23
C CYS A 46 -2.56 -5.76 3.00
N LYS A 47 -1.99 -6.55 3.91
CA LYS A 47 -2.07 -8.02 3.83
C LYS A 47 -3.49 -8.54 3.68
N GLU A 48 -4.43 -7.97 4.44
CA GLU A 48 -5.83 -8.40 4.47
C GLU A 48 -6.49 -8.26 3.10
N ASP A 49 -6.41 -7.07 2.49
CA ASP A 49 -6.97 -6.82 1.16
C ASP A 49 -6.21 -7.58 0.08
N TYR A 50 -4.89 -7.70 0.19
CA TYR A 50 -4.10 -8.45 -0.76
C TYR A 50 -4.52 -9.92 -0.79
N LEU A 51 -4.71 -10.55 0.38
CA LEU A 51 -5.14 -11.94 0.46
C LEU A 51 -6.61 -12.11 0.06
N SER A 52 -7.48 -11.18 0.47
CA SER A 52 -8.91 -11.21 0.14
C SER A 52 -9.14 -11.06 -1.38
N ASN A 53 -8.43 -10.13 -2.03
CA ASN A 53 -8.45 -9.95 -3.48
C ASN A 53 -7.49 -10.88 -4.23
N SER A 54 -6.60 -11.63 -3.58
CA SER A 54 -5.80 -12.68 -4.25
C SER A 54 -6.63 -13.90 -4.63
N SER A 55 -7.82 -14.06 -4.05
CA SER A 55 -8.88 -14.90 -4.61
C SER A 55 -9.33 -14.43 -6.00
N VAL A 56 -9.22 -13.12 -6.27
CA VAL A 56 -9.65 -12.44 -7.50
C VAL A 56 -8.50 -12.28 -8.50
N ALA A 57 -7.24 -12.37 -8.08
CA ALA A 57 -6.07 -12.32 -8.96
C ALA A 57 -5.95 -13.52 -9.95
N LYS A 58 -6.84 -14.52 -9.87
CA LYS A 58 -6.98 -15.56 -10.90
C LYS A 58 -7.98 -15.22 -12.03
N GLU A 59 -8.80 -14.17 -11.89
CA GLU A 59 -9.79 -13.78 -12.90
C GLU A 59 -9.32 -12.58 -13.76
N ASN A 60 -8.03 -12.55 -14.14
CA ASN A 60 -7.60 -11.67 -15.21
C ASN A 60 -6.64 -12.35 -16.21
N SER A 61 -6.71 -13.68 -16.28
CA SER A 61 -6.14 -14.50 -17.37
C SER A 61 -7.22 -15.18 -18.22
N LEU A 62 -8.50 -14.83 -18.02
CA LEU A 62 -9.60 -15.23 -18.91
C LEU A 62 -10.35 -14.00 -19.42
N HIS A 63 -9.68 -13.23 -20.29
CA HIS A 63 -10.39 -12.62 -21.41
C HIS A 63 -9.52 -12.82 -22.64
N SER A 64 -9.97 -13.78 -23.47
CA SER A 64 -9.71 -14.05 -24.89
C SER A 64 -8.66 -13.21 -25.62
#